data_AF-A0A8T5JK82-F1
#
_entry.id   AF-A0A8T5JK82-F1
#
_cell.length_a   1.000
_cell.length_b   1.000
_cell.length_c   1.000
_cell.angle_alpha   90.00
_cell.angle_beta   90.00
_cell.angle_gamma   90.00
#
_symmetry.space_group_name_H-M   'P 1'
#
loop_
_entity.id
_entity.type
_entity.pdbx_description
1 polymer ?
#
loop_
_entity_poly.entity_id
_entity_poly.type
_entity_poly.pdbx_seq_one_letter_code
_entity_poly.pdbx_strand_id
1 'polypeptide(L)' 'MDLIVDANILFAALIKKGITEDLFFKEQFRFFAPEYIFEEFDKYKELILSKTDRTDIDFEKFIKILKKKIKLIPNE' A
#
# COMPACT_ATOMS: atom_id res chain seq x y z
N MET A 1 15.81 -2.17 -7.94
CA MET A 1 15.18 -1.19 -8.86
C MET A 1 14.30 -0.31 -8.03
N ASP A 2 14.39 1.01 -8.21
CA ASP A 2 13.60 1.97 -7.43
C ASP A 2 12.27 2.22 -8.14
N LEU A 3 11.16 2.05 -7.42
CA LEU A 3 9.80 2.20 -7.95
C LEU A 3 9.07 3.27 -7.14
N ILE A 4 8.55 4.27 -7.85
CA ILE A 4 7.65 5.28 -7.28
C ILE A 4 6.24 4.71 -7.38
N VAL A 5 5.55 4.64 -6.25
CA VAL A 5 4.23 4.00 -6.16
C VAL A 5 3.18 5.03 -5.75
N ASP A 6 2.13 5.11 -6.56
CA ASP A 6 0.94 5.90 -6.29
C ASP A 6 -0.03 5.17 -5.35
N ALA A 7 -0.90 5.92 -4.66
CA ALA A 7 -1.89 5.36 -3.75
C ALA A 7 -2.77 4.34 -4.48
N ASN A 8 -3.14 4.62 -5.73
CA ASN A 8 -3.96 3.73 -6.56
C ASN A 8 -3.32 2.36 -6.85
N ILE A 9 -2.01 2.33 -7.05
CA ILE A 9 -1.27 1.09 -7.30
C ILE A 9 -1.17 0.26 -6.02
N LEU A 10 -0.96 0.94 -4.87
CA LEU A 10 -1.01 0.27 -3.56
C LEU A 10 -2.41 -0.25 -3.24
N PHE A 11 -3.46 0.50 -3.56
CA PHE A 11 -4.85 0.05 -3.41
C PHE A 11 -5.10 -1.20 -4.26
N ALA A 12 -4.65 -1.22 -5.51
CA ALA A 12 -4.76 -2.40 -6.36
C ALA A 12 -4.01 -3.61 -5.77
N ALA A 13 -2.82 -3.41 -5.20
CA ALA A 13 -2.04 -4.45 -4.52
C ALA A 13 -2.76 -5.01 -3.28
N LEU A 14 -3.51 -4.18 -2.57
CA LEU A 14 -4.29 -4.57 -1.40
C LEU A 14 -5.61 -5.26 -1.77
N ILE A 15 -6.27 -4.78 -2.82
CA ILE A 15 -7.60 -5.26 -3.18
C ILE A 15 -7.55 -6.65 -3.81
N LYS A 16 -6.51 -6.94 -4.60
CA LYS A 16 -6.45 -8.17 -5.38
C LYS A 16 -5.17 -8.95 -5.10
N LYS A 17 -5.32 -10.20 -4.66
CA LYS A 17 -4.21 -11.17 -4.69
C LYS A 17 -3.78 -11.37 -6.14
N GLY A 18 -2.52 -11.10 -6.44
CA GLY A 18 -2.03 -11.13 -7.82
C GLY A 18 -0.60 -10.61 -7.97
N ILE A 19 -0.23 -10.31 -9.21
CA ILE A 19 1.14 -9.94 -9.60
C ILE A 19 1.64 -8.72 -8.82
N THR A 20 0.77 -7.75 -8.52
CA THR A 20 1.12 -6.54 -7.76
C THR A 20 1.45 -6.83 -6.30
N GLU A 21 0.73 -7.77 -5.67
CA GLU A 21 1.02 -8.24 -4.30
C GLU A 21 2.37 -9.00 -4.29
N ASP A 22 2.57 -9.92 -5.25
CA ASP A 22 3.82 -10.68 -5.39
C ASP A 22 5.04 -9.77 -5.60
N LEU A 23 4.88 -8.73 -6.43
CA LEU A 23 5.90 -7.71 -6.65
C LEU A 23 6.26 -6.97 -5.36
N PHE A 24 5.24 -6.68 -4.54
CA PHE A 24 5.40 -6.01 -3.26
C PHE A 24 6.20 -6.83 -2.25
N PHE A 25 6.12 -8.17 -2.32
CA PHE A 25 6.85 -9.06 -1.42
C PHE A 25 8.29 -9.35 -1.85
N LYS A 26 8.66 -9.13 -3.11
CA LYS A 26 10.04 -9.29 -3.58
C LYS A 26 10.99 -8.26 -2.94
N GLU A 27 12.15 -8.73 -2.46
CA GLU A 27 13.17 -7.89 -1.79
C GLU A 27 13.95 -7.00 -2.76
N GLN A 28 13.91 -7.28 -4.06
CA GLN A 28 14.66 -6.54 -5.08
C GLN A 28 14.10 -5.14 -5.41
N PHE A 29 12.89 -4.83 -4.92
CA PHE A 29 12.21 -3.57 -5.18
C PHE A 29 12.25 -2.67 -3.96
N ARG A 30 12.65 -1.42 -4.19
CA ARG A 30 12.54 -0.35 -3.20
C ARG A 30 11.40 0.54 -3.61
N PHE A 31 10.40 0.64 -2.75
CA PHE A 31 9.20 1.42 -3.02
C PHE A 31 9.33 2.80 -2.39
N PHE A 32 8.96 3.83 -3.13
CA PHE A 32 8.93 5.21 -2.68
C PHE A 32 7.54 5.77 -2.88
N ALA A 33 7.04 6.49 -1.88
CA ALA A 33 5.72 7.11 -1.93
C ALA A 33 5.77 8.47 -1.23
N PRO A 34 4.89 9.41 -1.63
CA PRO A 34 4.68 10.65 -0.88
C PRO A 34 4.17 10.37 0.54
N GLU A 35 4.47 11.24 1.51
CA GLU A 35 4.03 11.06 2.90
C GLU A 35 2.50 10.99 3.07
N TYR A 36 1.75 11.73 2.24
CA TYR A 36 0.28 11.76 2.26
C TYR A 36 -0.37 10.45 1.81
N ILE A 37 0.41 9.50 1.27
CA ILE A 37 -0.11 8.21 0.79
C ILE A 37 -0.94 7.54 1.89
N PHE A 38 -0.48 7.59 3.14
CA PHE A 38 -1.17 6.93 4.25
C PHE A 38 -2.44 7.67 4.70
N GLU A 39 -2.52 8.98 4.49
CA GLU A 39 -3.74 9.75 4.73
C GLU A 39 -4.82 9.41 3.70
N GLU A 40 -4.43 9.25 2.43
CA GLU A 40 -5.35 8.73 1.41
C GLU A 40 -5.80 7.31 1.74
N PHE A 41 -4.90 6.47 2.24
CA PHE A 41 -5.25 5.12 2.69
C PHE A 41 -6.32 5.10 3.77
N ASP A 42 -6.22 6.01 4.74
CA ASP A 42 -7.21 6.15 5.81
C ASP A 42 -8.55 6.65 5.25
N LYS A 43 -8.51 7.67 4.38
CA LYS A 43 -9.69 8.23 3.71
C LYS A 43 -10.46 7.19 2.89
N TYR A 44 -9.76 6.28 2.21
CA TYR A 44 -10.36 5.24 1.38
C TYR A 44 -10.52 3.90 2.11
N LYS A 45 -10.23 3.82 3.41
CA LYS A 45 -10.28 2.57 4.20
C LYS A 45 -11.62 1.86 4.07
N GLU A 46 -12.74 2.55 4.27
CA GLU A 46 -14.08 1.97 4.16
C GLU A 46 -14.38 1.46 2.73
N LEU A 47 -13.88 2.16 1.71
CA LEU A 47 -14.02 1.75 0.32
C LEU A 47 -13.19 0.48 0.01
N ILE A 48 -12.01 0.36 0.61
CA ILE A 48 -11.16 -0.82 0.45
C ILE A 48 -11.78 -2.02 1.17
N LEU A 49 -12.23 -1.84 2.41
CA LEU A 49 -12.91 -2.88 3.18
C LEU A 49 -14.23 -3.32 2.53
N SER A 50 -14.96 -2.42 1.86
CA SER A 50 -16.16 -2.82 1.11
C SER A 50 -15.85 -3.51 -0.23
N LYS A 51 -14.68 -3.25 -0.82
CA LYS A 51 -14.21 -3.90 -2.06
C LYS A 51 -13.40 -5.17 -1.82
N THR A 52 -13.12 -5.52 -0.57
CA THR A 52 -12.29 -6.67 -0.20
C THR A 52 -12.93 -7.46 0.92
N ASP A 53 -12.84 -8.79 0.90
CA ASP A 53 -13.21 -9.64 2.05
C ASP A 53 -12.21 -9.53 3.22
N ARG A 54 -11.56 -8.38 3.41
CA ARG A 54 -10.54 -8.17 4.44
C ARG A 54 -11.18 -7.51 5.66
N THR A 55 -10.71 -7.92 6.83
CA THR A 55 -11.11 -7.28 8.09
C THR A 55 -10.27 -6.02 8.34
N ASP A 56 -10.77 -5.14 9.21
CA ASP A 56 -10.00 -4.01 9.75
C ASP A 56 -8.62 -4.42 10.27
N ILE A 57 -8.55 -5.58 10.92
CA ILE A 57 -7.31 -6.14 11.48
C ILE A 57 -6.32 -6.49 10.38
N ASP A 58 -6.80 -7.07 9.28
CA ASP A 58 -5.96 -7.36 8.13
C ASP A 58 -5.46 -6.06 7.50
N PHE A 59 -6.33 -5.08 7.31
CA PHE A 59 -5.96 -3.79 6.76
C PHE A 59 -4.84 -3.12 7.57
N GLU A 60 -4.96 -3.06 8.90
CA GLU A 60 -3.91 -2.48 9.76
C GLU A 60 -2.58 -3.25 9.67
N LYS A 61 -2.61 -4.58 9.64
CA LYS A 61 -1.40 -5.39 9.47
C LYS A 61 -0.71 -5.07 8.15
N PHE A 62 -1.48 -4.93 7.08
CA PHE A 62 -0.95 -4.58 5.78
C PHE A 62 -0.33 -3.18 5.77
N ILE A 63 -1.00 -2.16 6.32
CA ILE A 63 -0.44 -0.81 6.43
C ILE A 63 0.88 -0.82 7.21
N LYS A 64 0.98 -1.59 8.29
CA LYS A 64 2.24 -1.76 9.05
C LYS A 64 3.36 -2.36 8.20
N ILE A 65 3.06 -3.33 7.34
CA ILE A 65 4.04 -3.93 6.42
C ILE A 65 4.47 -2.90 5.36
N LEU A 66 3.51 -2.17 4.78
CA LEU A 66 3.77 -1.15 3.77
C LEU A 66 4.64 -0.02 4.33
N LYS A 67 4.37 0.47 5.54
CA LYS A 67 5.21 1.47 6.23
C LYS A 67 6.67 1.02 6.42
N LYS A 68 6.92 -0.29 6.51
CA LYS A 68 8.28 -0.84 6.62
C LYS A 68 8.98 -1.00 5.28
N LYS A 69 8.22 -1.30 4.21
CA LYS A 69 8.78 -1.52 2.86
C LYS A 69 8.87 -0.25 2.00
N ILE A 70 7.98 0.70 2.23
CA ILE A 70 7.89 1.94 1.45
C ILE A 70 8.66 3.04 2.18
N LYS A 71 9.61 3.64 1.48
CA LYS A 71 10.27 4.85 1.96
C LYS A 71 9.41 6.06 1.62
N LEU A 72 8.89 6.71 2.66
CA LEU A 72 8.15 7.95 2.50
C LEU A 72 9.10 9.07 2.10
N ILE A 73 8.69 9.85 1.10
CA ILE A 73 9.34 11.07 0.68
C ILE A 73 8.43 12.24 1.08
N PRO A 74 8.95 13.22 1.84
CA PRO A 74 8.17 14.39 2.22
C PRO A 74 7.81 15.22 0.99
N ASN A 75 6.61 15.81 0.99
CA ASN A 75 6.28 16.86 0.00
C ASN A 75 6.69 18.20 0.58
N GLU A 76 7.92 18.60 0.23
CA GLU A 76 8.58 19.86 0.63
C GLU A 76 8.94 19.99 2.12
#